data_AF-A0A9Y2JYD7-F1
#
_entry.id   AF-A0A9Y2JYD7-F1
#
_cell.length_a   1.000
_cell.length_b   1.000
_cell.length_c   1.000
_cell.angle_alpha   90.00
_cell.angle_beta   90.00
_cell.angle_gamma   90.00
#
_symmetry.space_group_name_H-M   'P 1'
#
loop_
_entity.id
_entity.type
_entity.pdbx_description
1 polymer ?
#
loop_
_entity_poly.entity_id
_entity_poly.type
_entity_poly.pdbx_seq_one_letter_code
_entity_poly.pdbx_strand_id
1 'polypeptide(L)'
;MPENQLWFSPYDWSRSYVLPESVACNVPRRGNLDDLGAWNVARGVLVELCRALPATPVSLLYDEPVQRRDWTRIAIRVTARARRRDGRDVIVIYRSERTDAPPWPDFWSVAVNGFIPASGRDVRRPSPPWIAHTAAQTLRDELGH
;
A
#
# COMPACT_ATOMS: atom_id res chain seq x y z
N MET A 1 -11.98 13.15 0.10
CA MET A 1 -11.23 12.62 1.25
C MET A 1 -10.54 13.78 1.95
N PRO A 2 -10.55 13.91 3.29
CA PRO A 2 -9.89 15.03 3.98
C PRO A 2 -8.37 15.02 3.77
N GLU A 3 -7.73 16.20 3.77
CA GLU A 3 -6.31 16.36 3.42
C GLU A 3 -5.35 15.53 4.28
N ASN A 4 -5.67 15.38 5.56
CA ASN A 4 -4.89 14.57 6.52
C ASN A 4 -4.85 13.08 6.18
N GLN A 5 -5.69 12.61 5.26
CA GLN A 5 -5.67 11.24 4.78
C GLN A 5 -5.01 11.13 3.40
N LEU A 6 -4.67 12.22 2.69
CA LEU A 6 -4.05 12.13 1.36
C LEU A 6 -2.63 11.56 1.46
N TRP A 7 -1.87 12.11 2.41
CA TRP A 7 -0.45 11.87 2.52
C TRP A 7 -0.13 10.96 3.69
N PHE A 8 0.89 10.16 3.48
CA PHE A 8 1.45 9.28 4.48
C PHE A 8 1.98 10.11 5.66
N SER A 9 1.60 9.74 6.87
CA SER A 9 1.98 10.43 8.11
C SER A 9 2.62 9.49 9.15
N PRO A 10 3.30 10.00 10.20
CA PRO A 10 3.73 9.18 11.34
C PRO A 10 2.58 8.41 12.03
N TYR A 11 1.35 8.91 11.91
CA TYR A 11 0.16 8.20 12.40
C TYR A 11 -0.11 6.93 11.59
N ASP A 12 0.10 6.95 10.27
CA ASP A 12 -0.02 5.76 9.43
C ASP A 12 1.07 4.72 9.72
N TRP A 13 2.25 5.16 10.16
CA TRP A 13 3.33 4.28 10.65
C TRP A 13 2.96 3.58 11.98
N SER A 14 2.35 4.32 12.91
CA SER A 14 2.06 3.84 14.28
C SER A 14 0.74 3.06 14.41
N ARG A 15 -0.07 3.00 13.35
CA ARG A 15 -1.31 2.21 13.33
C ARG A 15 -1.02 0.71 13.38
N SER A 16 -1.56 0.04 14.38
CA SER A 16 -1.56 -1.43 14.49
C SER A 16 -2.64 -2.07 13.62
N TYR A 17 -2.35 -2.21 12.32
CA TYR A 17 -3.17 -3.02 11.42
C TYR A 17 -2.96 -4.51 11.72
N VAL A 18 -4.06 -5.28 11.72
CA VAL A 18 -4.05 -6.73 11.98
C VAL A 18 -4.58 -7.47 10.76
N LEU A 19 -3.84 -8.49 10.33
CA LEU A 19 -4.26 -9.41 9.27
C LEU A 19 -4.97 -10.64 9.87
N PRO A 20 -6.11 -11.06 9.31
CA PRO A 20 -6.72 -12.35 9.63
C PRO A 20 -5.78 -13.54 9.35
N GLU A 21 -5.98 -14.65 10.05
CA GLU A 21 -5.15 -15.87 9.87
C GLU A 21 -5.26 -16.46 8.47
N SER A 22 -6.41 -16.30 7.83
CA SER A 22 -6.68 -16.77 6.47
C SER A 22 -5.90 -16.03 5.38
N VAL A 23 -5.26 -14.89 5.70
CA VAL A 23 -4.47 -14.13 4.73
C VAL A 23 -3.11 -14.79 4.53
N ALA A 24 -2.79 -15.12 3.29
CA ALA A 24 -1.44 -15.53 2.91
C ALA A 24 -0.51 -14.31 2.92
N CYS A 25 0.47 -14.28 3.82
CA CYS A 25 1.40 -13.15 3.93
C CYS A 25 2.82 -13.57 4.30
N ASN A 26 3.80 -12.75 3.90
CA ASN A 26 5.22 -12.92 4.24
C ASN A 26 5.72 -11.95 5.32
N VAL A 27 4.83 -11.10 5.85
CA VAL A 27 5.11 -10.18 6.96
C VAL A 27 4.40 -10.66 8.23
N PRO A 28 4.82 -10.20 9.43
CA PRO A 28 4.06 -10.46 10.64
C PRO A 28 2.60 -10.01 10.51
N ARG A 29 1.66 -10.80 11.04
CA ARG A 29 0.22 -10.52 10.93
C ARG A 29 -0.25 -9.37 11.83
N ARG A 30 0.51 -9.05 12.88
CA ARG A 30 0.20 -8.00 13.85
C ARG A 30 1.41 -7.09 14.00
N GLY A 31 1.15 -5.80 14.11
CA GLY A 31 2.14 -4.82 14.58
C GLY A 31 1.98 -4.56 16.06
N ASN A 32 2.98 -3.93 16.65
CA ASN A 32 2.84 -3.32 17.96
C ASN A 32 2.43 -1.86 17.80
N LEU A 33 1.73 -1.30 18.79
CA LEU A 33 1.59 0.15 18.87
C LEU A 33 3.00 0.76 18.90
N ASP A 34 3.20 1.86 18.18
CA ASP A 34 4.47 2.59 18.04
C ASP A 34 5.56 1.87 17.20
N ASP A 35 5.24 0.74 16.58
CA ASP A 35 6.13 0.09 15.61
C ASP A 35 6.15 0.89 14.29
N LEU A 36 7.17 1.72 14.10
CA LEU A 36 7.35 2.51 12.88
C LEU A 36 7.96 1.62 11.77
N GLY A 37 7.19 0.65 11.26
CA GLY A 37 7.67 -0.36 10.30
C GLY A 37 6.95 -0.37 8.94
N ALA A 38 7.69 -0.64 7.85
CA ALA A 38 7.16 -0.69 6.48
C ALA A 38 6.09 -1.80 6.33
N TRP A 39 6.11 -2.77 7.23
CA TRP A 39 5.07 -3.79 7.38
C TRP A 39 3.73 -3.21 7.85
N ASN A 40 3.69 -2.17 8.69
CA ASN A 40 2.43 -1.49 9.05
C ASN A 40 1.80 -0.83 7.83
N VAL A 41 2.61 -0.21 6.97
CA VAL A 41 2.14 0.32 5.68
C VAL A 41 1.55 -0.78 4.81
N ALA A 42 2.27 -1.90 4.67
CA ALA A 42 1.82 -3.03 3.87
C ALA A 42 0.46 -3.58 4.36
N ARG A 43 0.34 -3.80 5.68
CA ARG A 43 -0.92 -4.23 6.31
C ARG A 43 -2.03 -3.21 6.09
N GLY A 44 -1.72 -1.92 6.27
CA GLY A 44 -2.65 -0.82 6.05
C GLY A 44 -3.21 -0.81 4.64
N VAL A 45 -2.38 -1.04 3.61
CA VAL A 45 -2.86 -1.06 2.21
C VAL A 45 -3.94 -2.12 2.02
N LEU A 46 -3.74 -3.34 2.52
CA LEU A 46 -4.74 -4.41 2.38
C LEU A 46 -5.99 -4.16 3.23
N VAL A 47 -5.82 -3.72 4.48
CA VAL A 47 -6.95 -3.47 5.39
C VAL A 47 -7.82 -2.33 4.88
N GLU A 48 -7.21 -1.21 4.49
CA GLU A 48 -7.95 -0.07 3.95
C GLU A 48 -8.57 -0.39 2.59
N LEU A 49 -7.91 -1.22 1.76
CA LEU A 49 -8.51 -1.72 0.52
C LEU A 49 -9.80 -2.48 0.79
N CYS A 50 -9.81 -3.38 1.78
CA CYS A 50 -11.00 -4.14 2.16
C CYS A 50 -12.07 -3.30 2.87
N ARG A 51 -11.73 -2.11 3.36
CA ARG A 51 -12.70 -1.14 3.91
C ARG A 51 -13.32 -0.30 2.80
N ALA A 52 -12.52 0.17 1.85
CA ALA A 52 -12.97 0.99 0.73
C ALA A 52 -13.76 0.18 -0.31
N LEU A 53 -13.40 -1.08 -0.48
CA LEU A 53 -14.10 -2.04 -1.33
C LEU A 53 -14.71 -3.09 -0.41
N PRO A 54 -16.03 -3.38 -0.48
CA PRO A 54 -16.63 -4.46 0.29
C PRO A 54 -16.07 -5.82 -0.18
N ALA A 55 -14.90 -6.17 0.33
CA ALA A 55 -14.02 -7.22 -0.14
C ALA A 55 -13.36 -7.94 1.04
N THR A 56 -13.02 -9.20 0.83
CA THR A 56 -12.32 -10.04 1.80
C THR A 56 -10.82 -10.06 1.49
N PRO A 57 -9.94 -9.95 2.50
CA PRO A 57 -8.50 -10.00 2.26
C PRO A 57 -8.06 -11.40 1.85
N VAL A 58 -7.17 -11.51 0.85
CA VAL A 58 -6.68 -12.80 0.32
C VAL A 58 -5.19 -12.99 0.59
N SER A 59 -4.36 -12.03 0.13
CA SER A 59 -2.91 -12.14 0.30
C SER A 59 -2.23 -10.79 0.39
N LEU A 60 -1.11 -10.75 1.10
CA LEU A 60 -0.23 -9.59 1.21
C LEU A 60 1.23 -10.01 1.02
N LEU A 61 1.87 -9.50 -0.02
CA LEU A 61 3.30 -9.66 -0.24
C LEU A 61 4.00 -8.32 -0.04
N TYR A 62 5.09 -8.33 0.72
CA TYR A 62 6.01 -7.22 0.89
C TYR A 62 7.39 -7.62 0.39
N ASP A 63 7.94 -6.85 -0.54
CA ASP A 63 9.27 -7.06 -1.09
C ASP A 63 10.10 -5.78 -0.99
N GLU A 64 11.42 -5.95 -0.82
CA GLU A 64 12.40 -4.88 -0.91
C GLU A 64 13.31 -5.10 -2.14
N PRO A 65 12.82 -4.86 -3.37
CA PRO A 65 13.51 -5.29 -4.60
C PRO A 65 14.85 -4.59 -4.86
N VAL A 66 15.12 -3.47 -4.18
CA VAL A 66 16.40 -2.78 -4.23
C VAL A 66 16.75 -2.37 -2.82
N GLN A 67 17.68 -3.09 -2.22
CA GLN A 67 18.40 -2.70 -1.00
C GLN A 67 19.88 -2.72 -1.37
N ARG A 68 20.48 -1.55 -1.62
CA ARG A 68 21.94 -1.51 -1.75
C ARG A 68 22.57 -1.73 -0.38
N ARG A 69 23.71 -2.41 -0.32
CA ARG A 69 24.45 -2.74 0.92
C ARG A 69 24.80 -1.53 1.78
N ASP A 70 24.81 -0.34 1.18
CA ASP A 70 25.10 0.94 1.80
C ASP A 70 23.85 1.68 2.31
N TRP A 71 22.67 1.04 2.26
CA TRP A 71 21.37 1.63 2.61
C TRP A 71 20.99 2.87 1.78
N THR A 72 21.76 3.19 0.73
CA THR A 72 21.59 4.44 -0.02
C THR A 72 20.33 4.44 -0.88
N ARG A 73 19.77 3.28 -1.19
CA ARG A 73 18.51 3.14 -1.94
C ARG A 73 17.69 2.01 -1.36
N ILE A 74 16.48 2.36 -0.94
CA ILE A 74 15.47 1.44 -0.43
C ILE A 74 14.25 1.53 -1.34
N ALA A 75 13.96 0.46 -2.06
CA ALA A 75 12.71 0.28 -2.78
C ALA A 75 11.84 -0.68 -2.00
N ILE A 76 10.58 -0.31 -1.78
CA ILE A 76 9.55 -1.19 -1.25
C ILE A 76 8.51 -1.47 -2.32
N ARG A 77 7.98 -2.70 -2.31
CA ARG A 77 6.83 -3.11 -3.10
C ARG A 77 5.86 -3.84 -2.19
N VAL A 78 4.62 -3.37 -2.18
CA VAL A 78 3.50 -4.01 -1.52
C VAL A 78 2.56 -4.52 -2.60
N THR A 79 2.22 -5.80 -2.56
CA THR A 79 1.17 -6.41 -3.39
C THR A 79 0.05 -6.89 -2.49
N ALA A 80 -1.06 -6.16 -2.48
CA ALA A 80 -2.26 -6.47 -1.71
C ALA A 80 -3.34 -7.04 -2.63
N ARG A 81 -3.87 -8.22 -2.29
CA ARG A 81 -4.98 -8.85 -3.00
C ARG A 81 -6.19 -8.97 -2.09
N ALA A 82 -7.33 -8.49 -2.57
CA ALA A 82 -8.62 -8.65 -1.95
C ALA A 82 -9.62 -9.26 -2.95
N ARG A 83 -10.59 -10.01 -2.44
CA ARG A 83 -11.66 -10.66 -3.22
C ARG A 83 -12.97 -9.91 -2.98
N ARG A 84 -13.55 -9.35 -4.03
CA ARG A 84 -14.86 -8.68 -3.93
C ARG A 84 -15.99 -9.71 -3.79
N ARG A 85 -17.16 -9.22 -3.35
CA ARG A 85 -18.38 -10.03 -3.22
C ARG A 85 -18.84 -10.69 -4.52
N ASP A 86 -18.55 -10.08 -5.66
CA ASP A 86 -18.84 -10.63 -7.00
C ASP A 86 -17.87 -11.75 -7.43
N GLY A 87 -16.93 -12.13 -6.57
CA GLY A 87 -15.95 -13.17 -6.84
C GLY A 87 -14.71 -12.69 -7.60
N ARG A 88 -14.63 -11.42 -8.01
CA ARG A 88 -13.48 -10.87 -8.72
C ARG A 88 -12.38 -10.44 -7.76
N ASP A 89 -11.13 -10.66 -8.16
CA ASP A 89 -9.97 -10.18 -7.41
C ASP A 89 -9.65 -8.72 -7.75
N VAL A 90 -9.21 -8.00 -6.71
CA VAL A 90 -8.60 -6.68 -6.81
C VAL A 90 -7.18 -6.81 -6.29
N ILE A 91 -6.23 -6.45 -7.14
CA ILE A 91 -4.80 -6.48 -6.87
C ILE A 91 -4.32 -5.04 -6.90
N VAL A 92 -3.84 -4.57 -5.76
CA VAL A 92 -3.17 -3.28 -5.63
C VAL A 92 -1.68 -3.51 -5.46
N ILE A 93 -0.89 -2.87 -6.30
CA ILE A 93 0.56 -2.83 -6.18
C ILE A 93 0.97 -1.42 -5.82
N TYR A 94 1.49 -1.22 -4.61
CA TYR A 94 2.10 0.02 -4.19
C TYR A 94 3.62 -0.11 -4.25
N ARG A 95 4.27 0.83 -4.92
CA ARG A 95 5.73 0.92 -4.97
C ARG A 95 6.16 2.27 -4.41
N SER A 96 7.24 2.25 -3.65
CA SER A 96 7.95 3.47 -3.28
C SER A 96 9.44 3.21 -3.28
N GLU A 97 10.20 4.15 -3.81
CA GLU A 97 11.65 4.12 -3.85
C GLU A 97 12.15 5.40 -3.22
N ARG A 98 13.12 5.27 -2.31
CA ARG A 98 13.84 6.40 -1.72
C ARG A 98 15.33 6.19 -1.89
N THR A 99 16.03 7.29 -2.18
CA THR A 99 17.49 7.32 -2.22
C THR A 99 17.98 8.38 -1.25
N ASP A 100 18.96 8.04 -0.40
CA ASP A 100 19.57 8.99 0.54
C ASP A 100 20.67 9.86 -0.13
N ALA A 101 20.95 9.62 -1.42
CA ALA A 101 21.83 10.43 -2.25
C ALA A 101 21.06 11.58 -2.94
N PRO A 102 21.51 12.84 -2.82
CA PRO A 102 20.94 13.96 -3.58
C PRO A 102 21.08 13.77 -5.10
N PRO A 103 20.11 14.21 -5.92
CA PRO A 103 18.86 14.87 -5.53
C PRO A 103 17.80 13.83 -5.16
N TRP A 104 17.42 13.71 -3.88
CA TRP A 104 16.56 12.67 -3.28
C TRP A 104 15.35 12.31 -4.17
N PRO A 105 15.46 11.38 -5.12
CA PRO A 105 14.37 11.09 -6.01
C PRO A 105 13.51 10.08 -5.26
N ASP A 106 12.50 10.60 -4.57
CA ASP A 106 11.44 9.78 -4.01
C ASP A 106 10.43 9.52 -5.11
N PHE A 107 10.33 8.27 -5.55
CA PHE A 107 9.33 7.83 -6.51
C PHE A 107 8.28 7.00 -5.79
N TRP A 108 7.03 7.14 -6.19
CA TRP A 108 6.00 6.20 -5.81
C TRP A 108 5.01 5.98 -6.96
N SER A 109 4.39 4.80 -6.96
CA SER A 109 3.29 4.49 -7.86
C SER A 109 2.28 3.55 -7.20
N VAL A 110 1.04 3.67 -7.65
CA VAL A 110 -0.06 2.77 -7.31
C VAL A 110 -0.54 2.16 -8.62
N ALA A 111 -0.57 0.83 -8.68
CA ALA A 111 -1.22 0.09 -9.75
C ALA A 111 -2.41 -0.70 -9.21
N VAL A 112 -3.49 -0.78 -9.98
CA VAL A 112 -4.76 -1.43 -9.62
C VAL A 112 -5.15 -2.31 -10.78
N ASN A 113 -5.15 -3.63 -10.60
CA ASN A 113 -5.44 -4.62 -11.65
C ASN A 113 -4.67 -4.40 -12.97
N GLY A 114 -3.44 -3.87 -12.88
CA GLY A 114 -2.59 -3.58 -14.05
C GLY A 114 -2.67 -2.13 -14.56
N PHE A 115 -3.69 -1.36 -14.18
CA PHE A 115 -3.79 0.07 -14.46
C PHE A 115 -2.91 0.88 -13.50
N ILE A 116 -2.32 1.98 -13.95
CA ILE A 116 -1.49 2.87 -13.11
C ILE A 116 -2.22 4.21 -12.96
N PRO A 117 -3.20 4.31 -12.04
CA PRO A 117 -3.98 5.54 -11.87
C PRO A 117 -3.18 6.68 -11.23
N ALA A 118 -2.08 6.38 -10.54
CA ALA A 118 -1.30 7.39 -9.87
C ALA A 118 0.18 7.05 -9.75
N SER A 119 1.02 8.06 -9.94
CA SER A 119 2.44 8.02 -9.62
C SER A 119 2.94 9.44 -9.32
N GLY A 120 4.05 9.52 -8.59
CA GLY A 120 4.62 10.80 -8.18
C GLY A 120 6.13 10.74 -7.99
N ARG A 121 6.76 11.92 -8.13
CA ARG A 121 8.14 12.18 -7.76
C ARG A 121 8.15 13.25 -6.66
N ASP A 122 7.79 12.84 -5.45
CA ASP A 122 7.63 13.71 -4.27
C ASP A 122 8.03 12.91 -3.02
N VAL A 123 8.60 13.60 -2.03
CA VAL A 123 8.87 13.07 -0.68
C VAL A 123 7.60 12.65 0.04
N ARG A 124 6.46 13.24 -0.31
CA ARG A 124 5.15 12.86 0.22
C ARG A 124 4.65 11.59 -0.48
N ARG A 125 4.59 10.51 0.29
CA ARG A 125 4.01 9.23 -0.14
C ARG A 125 2.50 9.24 0.08
N PRO A 126 1.71 8.48 -0.70
CA PRO A 126 0.29 8.34 -0.44
C PRO A 126 0.05 7.50 0.83
N SER A 127 -0.99 7.85 1.59
CA SER A 127 -1.40 7.05 2.76
C SER A 127 -2.12 5.75 2.31
N PRO A 128 -2.22 4.73 3.18
CA PRO A 128 -3.02 3.55 2.87
C PRO A 128 -4.51 3.84 2.58
N PRO A 129 -5.22 4.71 3.34
CA PRO A 129 -6.57 5.13 2.97
C PRO A 129 -6.66 5.77 1.58
N TRP A 130 -5.69 6.59 1.19
CA TRP A 130 -5.67 7.20 -0.14
C TRP A 130 -5.50 6.16 -1.24
N ILE A 131 -4.54 5.23 -1.07
CA ILE A 131 -4.32 4.13 -2.02
C ILE A 131 -5.60 3.31 -2.23
N ALA A 132 -6.32 3.01 -1.14
CA ALA A 132 -7.59 2.29 -1.19
C ALA A 132 -8.69 3.09 -1.91
N HIS A 133 -8.75 4.41 -1.67
CA HIS A 133 -9.68 5.30 -2.37
C HIS A 133 -9.40 5.34 -3.88
N THR A 134 -8.13 5.51 -4.28
CA THR A 134 -7.72 5.47 -5.69
C THR A 134 -8.09 4.14 -6.33
N ALA A 135 -7.84 3.01 -5.65
CA ALA A 135 -8.25 1.69 -6.15
C ALA A 135 -9.77 1.60 -6.38
N ALA A 136 -10.57 2.12 -5.45
CA ALA A 136 -12.02 2.14 -5.61
C ALA A 136 -12.49 3.02 -6.77
N GLN A 137 -11.86 4.18 -6.99
CA GLN A 137 -12.15 5.04 -8.14
C GLN A 137 -11.78 4.37 -9.46
N THR A 138 -10.55 3.84 -9.58
CA THR A 138 -10.10 3.17 -10.80
C THR A 138 -11.02 2.01 -11.19
N LEU A 139 -11.51 1.22 -10.23
CA LEU A 139 -12.43 0.13 -10.54
C LEU A 139 -13.82 0.62 -10.98
N ARG A 140 -14.28 1.79 -10.53
CA ARG A 140 -15.52 2.39 -11.03
C ARG A 140 -15.34 2.88 -12.46
N ASP A 141 -14.24 3.57 -12.72
CA ASP A 141 -13.99 4.20 -14.01
C ASP A 141 -13.69 3.16 -15.12
N GLU A 142 -12.90 2.14 -14.81
CA GLU A 142 -12.41 1.17 -15.81
C GLU A 142 -13.30 -0.08 -15.97
N LEU A 143 -14.07 -0.45 -14.94
CA LEU A 143 -14.88 -1.69 -14.96
C LEU A 143 -16.38 -1.45 -14.91
N GLY A 144 -16.82 -0.19 -14.92
CA GLY A 144 -18.23 0.19 -15.08
C GLY A 144 -19.15 -0.42 -14.04
N HIS A 145 -18.86 -0.20 -12.75
CA HIS A 145 -19.75 -0.57 -11.65
C HIS A 145 -20.74 0.53 -11.32
#